data_AF-D4JCS1-F1
#
_entry.id   AF-D4JCS1-F1
#
_cell.length_a   1.000
_cell.length_b   1.000
_cell.length_c   1.000
_cell.angle_alpha   90.00
_cell.angle_beta   90.00
_cell.angle_gamma   90.00
#
_symmetry.space_group_name_H-M   'P 1'
#
loop_
_entity.id
_entity.type
_entity.pdbx_description
1 polymer ?
#
loop_
_entity_poly.entity_id
_entity_poly.type
_entity_poly.pdbx_seq_one_letter_code
_entity_poly.pdbx_strand_id
1 'polypeptide(L)'
;MDFIFNLIKAFFLGIIQGIAEWLPISSTGHLIIFDTIWPLTPAAFFEVFKVVIQFGSILAVLFLYFRKLNPFDPEKSSKKKRETFHLWKLVIIGCIPAAVIGLFSR
;
A
#
# COMPACT_ATOMS: atom_id res chain seq x y z
N MET A 1 -7.42 -7.43 28.72
CA MET A 1 -8.45 -7.73 27.70
C MET A 1 -8.32 -6.79 26.50
N ASP A 2 -8.20 -5.48 26.73
CA ASP A 2 -8.14 -4.47 25.65
C ASP A 2 -7.02 -4.69 24.63
N PHE A 3 -5.86 -5.17 25.09
CA PHE A 3 -4.76 -5.53 24.20
C PHE A 3 -5.16 -6.60 23.17
N ILE A 4 -5.83 -7.67 23.61
CA ILE A 4 -6.28 -8.75 22.74
C ILE A 4 -7.35 -8.24 21.76
N PHE A 5 -8.30 -7.43 22.24
CA PHE A 5 -9.30 -6.81 21.38
C PHE A 5 -8.67 -5.90 20.32
N ASN A 6 -7.69 -5.09 20.69
CA ASN A 6 -6.99 -4.22 19.74
C ASN A 6 -6.17 -5.02 18.72
N LEU A 7 -5.57 -6.15 19.12
CA LEU A 7 -4.89 -7.05 18.18
C LEU A 7 -5.88 -7.67 17.19
N ILE A 8 -7.07 -8.06 17.64
CA ILE A 8 -8.13 -8.58 16.77
C ILE A 8 -8.60 -7.50 15.78
N LYS A 9 -8.83 -6.26 16.24
CA LYS A 9 -9.16 -5.14 15.35
C LYS A 9 -8.08 -4.91 14.30
N ALA A 10 -6.81 -4.88 14.73
CA ALA A 10 -5.68 -4.68 13.83
C ALA A 10 -5.56 -5.79 12.77
N PHE A 11 -5.83 -7.03 13.16
CA PHE A 11 -5.90 -8.18 12.25
C PHE A 11 -6.98 -8.01 11.18
N PHE A 12 -8.21 -7.66 11.58
CA PHE A 12 -9.31 -7.43 10.61
C PHE A 12 -9.05 -6.23 9.71
N LEU A 13 -8.60 -5.10 10.26
CA LEU A 13 -8.24 -3.92 9.48
C LEU A 13 -7.11 -4.23 8.48
N GLY A 14 -6.13 -5.04 8.88
CA GLY A 14 -5.07 -5.52 8.01
C GLY A 14 -5.59 -6.39 6.85
N ILE A 15 -6.54 -7.30 7.12
CA ILE A 15 -7.21 -8.09 6.08
C ILE A 15 -7.98 -7.19 5.12
N ILE A 16 -8.78 -6.26 5.65
CA ILE A 16 -9.58 -5.33 4.86
C ILE A 16 -8.68 -4.51 3.94
N GLN A 17 -7.62 -3.90 4.48
CA GLN A 17 -6.64 -3.16 3.68
C GLN A 17 -5.95 -4.06 2.64
N GLY A 18 -5.51 -5.25 3.06
CA GLY A 18 -4.79 -6.17 2.19
C GLY A 18 -5.63 -6.65 1.01
N ILE A 19 -6.94 -6.82 1.17
CA ILE A 19 -7.86 -7.20 0.09
C ILE A 19 -8.24 -5.96 -0.74
N ALA A 20 -8.71 -4.90 -0.08
CA ALA A 20 -9.32 -3.76 -0.75
C ALA A 20 -8.31 -2.88 -1.50
N GLU A 21 -7.01 -2.93 -1.19
CA GLU A 21 -6.00 -2.14 -1.90
C GLU A 21 -5.82 -2.61 -3.36
N TRP A 22 -6.05 -3.89 -3.63
CA TRP A 22 -5.88 -4.46 -4.98
C TRP A 22 -7.17 -4.53 -5.78
N LEU A 23 -8.32 -4.35 -5.11
CA LEU A 23 -9.62 -4.28 -5.74
C LEU A 23 -10.02 -2.80 -5.94
N PRO A 24 -10.67 -2.44 -7.05
CA PRO A 24 -11.12 -1.07 -7.30
C PRO A 24 -12.38 -0.72 -6.49
N ILE A 25 -12.34 -0.86 -5.16
CA ILE A 25 -13.47 -0.70 -4.23
C ILE A 25 -13.22 0.31 -3.11
N SER A 26 -12.10 1.05 -3.13
CA SER A 26 -11.67 2.01 -2.10
C SER A 26 -11.35 1.39 -0.74
N SER A 27 -10.07 1.17 -0.47
CA SER A 27 -9.56 0.66 0.81
C SER A 27 -9.85 1.63 1.97
N THR A 28 -9.61 2.93 1.78
CA THR A 28 -9.87 3.97 2.78
C THR A 28 -11.32 3.97 3.27
N GLY A 29 -12.29 3.82 2.36
CA GLY A 29 -13.71 3.81 2.73
C GLY A 29 -14.06 2.64 3.65
N HIS A 30 -13.56 1.44 3.33
CA HIS A 30 -13.82 0.24 4.14
C HIS A 30 -13.18 0.34 5.53
N LEU A 31 -11.98 0.92 5.65
CA LEU A 31 -11.33 1.13 6.95
C LEU A 31 -12.12 2.12 7.82
N ILE A 32 -12.64 3.20 7.25
CA ILE A 32 -13.47 4.17 7.98
C ILE A 32 -14.77 3.52 8.45
N ILE A 33 -15.45 2.74 7.59
CA ILE A 33 -16.68 2.03 7.98
C ILE A 33 -16.41 1.03 9.11
N PHE A 34 -15.29 0.32 9.08
CA PHE A 34 -14.92 -0.57 10.17
C PHE A 34 -14.69 0.20 11.47
N ASP A 35 -13.96 1.32 11.42
CA ASP A 35 -13.64 2.13 12.60
C ASP A 35 -14.88 2.80 13.21
N THR A 36 -15.90 3.14 12.43
CA THR A 36 -17.17 3.66 12.98
C THR A 36 -17.94 2.60 13.78
N ILE A 37 -17.80 1.32 13.42
CA ILE A 37 -18.47 0.19 14.10
C ILE A 37 -17.64 -0.28 15.30
N TRP A 38 -16.32 -0.41 15.12
CA TRP A 38 -15.40 -0.89 16.15
C TRP A 38 -14.14 -0.02 16.23
N PRO A 39 -14.21 1.12 16.94
CA PRO A 39 -13.15 2.13 16.93
C PRO A 39 -11.81 1.62 17.45
N LEU A 40 -10.74 2.03 16.78
CA LEU A 40 -9.36 1.86 17.23
C LEU A 40 -8.89 3.15 17.91
N THR A 41 -8.93 3.17 19.24
CA THR A 41 -8.57 4.36 20.01
C THR A 41 -7.08 4.38 20.38
N PRO A 42 -6.45 5.57 20.44
CA PRO A 42 -7.00 6.89 20.08
C PRO A 42 -7.08 7.13 18.56
N ALA A 43 -7.92 8.07 18.11
CA ALA A 43 -8.08 8.38 16.68
C ALA A 43 -6.77 8.77 15.99
N ALA A 44 -5.88 9.47 16.69
CA ALA A 44 -4.54 9.80 16.18
C ALA A 44 -3.71 8.53 15.86
N PHE A 45 -3.87 7.46 16.63
CA PHE A 45 -3.25 6.17 16.35
C PHE A 45 -3.86 5.53 15.10
N PHE A 46 -5.19 5.57 14.94
CA PHE A 46 -5.86 5.03 13.76
C PHE A 46 -5.37 5.69 12.46
N GLU A 47 -5.18 7.01 12.45
CA GLU A 47 -4.64 7.72 11.27
C GLU A 47 -3.25 7.23 10.87
N VAL A 48 -2.34 7.06 11.84
CA VAL A 48 -1.01 6.51 11.58
C VAL A 48 -1.11 5.03 11.17
N PHE A 49 -1.98 4.27 11.84
CA PHE A 49 -2.17 2.85 11.59
C PHE A 49 -2.60 2.58 10.14
N LYS A 50 -3.54 3.37 9.58
CA LYS A 50 -3.96 3.28 8.17
C LYS A 50 -2.77 3.36 7.21
N VAL A 51 -1.86 4.29 7.43
CA VAL A 51 -0.65 4.46 6.59
C VAL A 51 0.29 3.25 6.74
N VAL A 52 0.46 2.73 7.96
CA VAL A 52 1.32 1.58 8.23
C VAL A 52 0.79 0.30 7.55
N ILE A 53 -0.51 0.02 7.65
CA ILE A 53 -1.07 -1.18 7.01
C ILE A 53 -1.10 -1.07 5.48
N GLN A 54 -1.28 0.14 4.92
CA GLN A 54 -1.14 0.36 3.47
C GLN A 54 0.30 0.13 3.00
N PHE A 55 1.29 0.52 3.80
CA PHE A 55 2.69 0.18 3.53
C PHE A 55 2.90 -1.35 3.49
N GLY A 56 2.21 -2.10 4.35
CA GLY A 56 2.16 -3.57 4.28
C GLY A 56 1.68 -4.09 2.92
N SER A 57 0.64 -3.49 2.32
CA SER A 57 0.21 -3.84 0.96
C SER A 57 1.31 -3.54 -0.07
N ILE A 58 1.97 -2.38 0.00
CA ILE A 58 3.09 -2.05 -0.91
C ILE A 58 4.21 -3.11 -0.80
N LEU A 59 4.57 -3.51 0.42
CA LEU A 59 5.56 -4.56 0.66
C LEU A 59 5.15 -5.91 0.04
N ALA A 60 3.87 -6.28 0.07
CA ALA A 60 3.38 -7.50 -0.56
C ALA A 60 3.64 -7.50 -2.08
N VAL A 61 3.44 -6.37 -2.77
CA VAL A 61 3.78 -6.24 -4.20
C VAL A 61 5.28 -6.24 -4.45
N LEU A 62 6.06 -5.56 -3.60
CA LEU A 62 7.53 -5.58 -3.71
C LEU A 62 8.07 -6.99 -3.53
N PHE A 63 7.49 -7.78 -2.62
CA PHE A 63 7.86 -9.17 -2.41
C PHE A 63 7.43 -10.05 -3.60
N LEU A 64 6.15 -10.02 -4.00
CA LEU A 64 5.61 -10.84 -5.08
C LEU A 64 6.30 -10.58 -6.42
N TYR A 65 6.60 -9.31 -6.71
CA TYR A 65 7.23 -8.88 -7.96
C TYR A 65 8.71 -8.50 -7.79
N PHE A 66 9.36 -8.92 -6.71
CA PHE A 66 10.74 -8.54 -6.39
C PHE A 66 11.67 -8.72 -7.58
N ARG A 67 11.67 -9.93 -8.17
CA ARG A 67 12.47 -10.26 -9.34
C ARG A 67 12.09 -9.41 -10.56
N LYS A 68 10.80 -9.20 -10.81
CA LYS A 68 10.30 -8.44 -11.96
C LYS A 68 10.70 -6.96 -11.86
N LEU A 69 10.63 -6.37 -10.68
CA LEU A 69 10.93 -4.97 -10.42
C LEU A 69 12.43 -4.71 -10.22
N ASN A 70 13.22 -5.70 -9.77
CA ASN A 70 14.65 -5.55 -9.52
C ASN A 70 15.47 -5.52 -10.83
N PRO A 71 16.10 -4.39 -11.21
CA PRO A 71 16.92 -4.33 -12.42
C PRO A 71 18.27 -5.04 -12.28
N PHE A 72 18.69 -5.35 -11.06
CA PHE A 72 19.97 -5.99 -10.74
C PHE A 72 19.86 -7.51 -10.59
N ASP A 73 18.69 -8.10 -10.85
CA ASP A 73 18.50 -9.54 -10.81
C ASP A 73 19.51 -10.24 -11.74
N PRO A 74 20.41 -11.12 -11.22
CA PRO A 74 21.44 -11.78 -12.00
C PRO A 74 20.87 -12.73 -13.06
N GLU A 75 19.65 -13.25 -12.87
CA GLU A 75 19.00 -14.13 -13.85
C GLU A 75 18.37 -13.36 -15.03
N LYS A 76 18.39 -12.01 -15.01
CA LYS A 76 17.87 -11.21 -16.12
C LYS A 76 18.89 -11.02 -17.24
N SER A 77 18.48 -11.42 -18.45
CA SER A 77 19.12 -11.02 -19.70
C SER A 77 19.18 -9.49 -19.84
N SER A 78 20.16 -8.98 -20.59
CA SER A 78 20.32 -7.55 -20.92
C SER A 78 19.04 -6.91 -21.47
N LYS A 79 18.25 -7.65 -22.26
CA LYS A 79 16.94 -7.18 -22.76
C LYS A 79 15.95 -6.95 -21.61
N LYS A 80 15.80 -7.92 -20.70
CA LYS A 80 14.91 -7.84 -19.54
C LYS A 80 15.32 -6.72 -18.57
N LYS A 81 16.63 -6.48 -18.40
CA LYS A 81 17.13 -5.35 -17.59
C LYS A 81 16.71 -4.01 -18.20
N ARG A 82 16.87 -3.84 -19.52
CA ARG A 82 16.43 -2.63 -20.23
C ARG A 82 14.92 -2.41 -20.13
N GLU A 83 14.12 -3.48 -20.26
CA GLU A 83 12.66 -3.41 -20.05
C GLU A 83 12.30 -3.02 -18.61
N THR A 84 13.03 -3.53 -17.62
CA THR A 84 12.85 -3.14 -16.21
C THR A 84 13.12 -1.64 -16.03
N PHE A 85 14.24 -1.12 -16.53
CA PHE A 85 14.52 0.32 -16.49
C PHE A 85 13.48 1.14 -17.25
N HIS A 86 12.96 0.65 -18.37
CA HIS A 86 11.88 1.31 -19.10
C HIS A 86 10.60 1.37 -18.25
N LEU A 87 10.23 0.29 -17.57
CA LEU A 87 9.10 0.26 -16.63
C LEU A 87 9.28 1.30 -15.52
N TRP A 88 10.45 1.40 -14.90
CA TRP A 88 10.73 2.42 -13.88
C TRP A 88 10.59 3.86 -14.43
N LYS A 89 11.06 4.12 -15.65
CA LYS A 89 10.85 5.43 -16.30
C LYS A 89 9.37 5.75 -16.49
N LEU A 90 8.58 4.78 -16.97
CA LEU A 90 7.15 4.94 -17.17
C LEU A 90 6.42 5.19 -15.84
N VAL A 91 6.79 4.48 -14.78
CA VAL A 91 6.23 4.70 -13.43
C VAL A 91 6.53 6.12 -12.95
N ILE A 92 7.78 6.58 -13.06
CA ILE A 92 8.15 7.95 -12.67
C ILE A 92 7.32 8.97 -13.45
N ILE A 93 7.22 8.82 -14.77
CA ILE A 93 6.43 9.74 -15.62
C ILE A 93 4.95 9.71 -15.22
N GLY A 94 4.39 8.53 -14.93
CA GLY A 94 3.00 8.36 -14.49
C GLY A 94 2.72 8.95 -13.11
N CYS A 95 3.70 8.99 -12.21
CA CYS A 95 3.56 9.60 -10.88
C CYS A 95 3.63 11.13 -10.89
N ILE A 96 4.29 11.75 -11.90
CA ILE A 96 4.48 13.22 -11.95
C ILE A 96 3.15 13.99 -11.88
N PRO A 97 2.12 13.70 -12.69
CA PRO A 97 0.86 14.44 -12.63
C PRO A 97 0.20 14.39 -11.25
N ALA A 98 0.16 13.21 -10.64
CA ALA A 98 -0.42 13.03 -9.31
C ALA A 98 0.37 13.78 -8.23
N ALA A 99 1.71 13.74 -8.29
CA ALA A 99 2.57 14.46 -7.36
C ALA A 99 2.44 15.99 -7.50
N VAL A 100 2.41 16.49 -8.74
CA VAL A 100 2.24 17.92 -9.04
C VAL A 100 0.88 18.39 -8.53
N ILE A 101 -0.22 17.73 -8.93
CA ILE A 101 -1.57 18.09 -8.49
C ILE A 101 -1.65 18.01 -6.96
N GLY A 102 -1.15 16.94 -6.35
CA GLY A 102 -1.18 16.76 -4.90
C GLY A 102 -0.36 17.78 -4.10
N LEU A 103 0.69 18.37 -4.70
CA LEU A 103 1.45 19.46 -4.08
C LEU A 103 0.71 20.80 -4.16
N PHE A 104 0.00 21.06 -5.26
CA PHE A 104 -0.74 22.31 -5.46
C PHE A 104 -2.16 22.29 -4.87
N SER A 105 -2.73 21.11 -4.60
CA SER A 105 -4.08 20.95 -4.04
C SER A 105 -4.10 20.85 -2.51
N ARG A 106 -2.94 20.91 -1.85
CA ARG A 106 -2.77 20.89 -0.39
C ARG A 106 -2.46 22.28 0.11
#